data_AF-A0A6V7WMU9-F1
#
_entry.id   AF-A0A6V7WMU9-F1
#
_cell.length_a   1.000
_cell.length_b   1.000
_cell.length_c   1.000
_cell.angle_alpha   90.00
_cell.angle_beta   90.00
_cell.angle_gamma   90.00
#
_symmetry.space_group_name_H-M   'P 1'
#
loop_
_entity.id
_entity.type
_entity.pdbx_description
1 polymer ?
#
loop_
_entity_poly.entity_id
_entity_poly.type
_entity_poly.pdbx_seq_one_letter_code
_entity_poly.pdbx_strand_id
1 'polypeptide(L)'
;MAADNFAEALLQHDFLEHKYIFRMHSLSTMAHSRNKKLDPISYLAKEAKHRFFGIPDRLNLKMFRVIIATLATSSYLILAGGLRDYFTHIIVDEAGQALESEVWIPIGGLVGKETSVVLAGDPMQLGPVLNVNSMKWFGFDISMLKRIMHSEMYKDSSDERFFVILRQTYRSHYNILRPCSYLFYDNMLIVDDRQGNFYKLSDWEGLPTKGFPIIFHSSRGSEDEQGVNKSHQNTFEANLVCKYVQRILAETNTQEKDIGVLRLRVMLASFPGVTVDSVEGFQGSEREVIIMSMVRQYDLGFLRCDLRINTSISRAKYLLIIIGNEALLSLHATWKKFIYYCRFHGGFLNSCGVKMDPIADEEEMYGKDEEKEEEEEENYKNEDDEIYENGLEEEEEEVFNESVPDDPLNNFI
;
A
#
# COMPACT_ATOMS: atom_id res chain seq x y z
N MET A 1 -13.28 1.91 -5.39
CA MET A 1 -13.07 1.92 -3.93
C MET A 1 -12.45 3.23 -3.47
N ALA A 2 -11.19 3.58 -3.76
CA ALA A 2 -10.60 4.86 -3.29
C ALA A 2 -11.42 6.11 -3.66
N ALA A 3 -11.75 6.25 -4.96
CA ALA A 3 -12.60 7.34 -5.44
C ALA A 3 -14.04 7.33 -4.85
N ASP A 4 -14.52 6.16 -4.40
CA ASP A 4 -15.84 6.04 -3.77
C ASP A 4 -15.77 6.47 -2.29
N ASN A 5 -14.70 6.10 -1.59
CA ASN A 5 -14.44 6.53 -0.22
C ASN A 5 -14.25 8.05 -0.14
N PHE A 6 -13.49 8.62 -1.08
CA PHE A 6 -13.34 10.08 -1.19
C PHE A 6 -14.69 10.76 -1.44
N ALA A 7 -15.51 10.22 -2.34
CA ALA A 7 -16.84 10.75 -2.60
C ALA A 7 -17.77 10.63 -1.38
N GLU A 8 -17.75 9.52 -0.65
CA GLU A 8 -18.50 9.38 0.61
C GLU A 8 -18.07 10.39 1.66
N ALA A 9 -16.75 10.60 1.84
CA ALA A 9 -16.23 11.59 2.77
C ALA A 9 -16.67 13.01 2.37
N LEU A 10 -16.66 13.32 1.07
CA LEU A 10 -17.11 14.62 0.57
C LEU A 10 -18.58 14.89 0.87
N LEU A 11 -19.43 13.87 0.75
CA LEU A 11 -20.87 13.95 1.04
C LEU A 11 -21.19 14.09 2.54
N GLN A 12 -20.23 13.86 3.43
CA GLN A 12 -20.40 14.07 4.87
C GLN A 12 -20.21 15.54 5.29
N HIS A 13 -19.75 16.40 4.37
CA HIS A 13 -19.53 17.80 4.65
C HIS A 13 -20.54 18.71 3.92
N ASP A 14 -20.97 19.77 4.60
CA ASP A 14 -21.99 20.70 4.07
C ASP A 14 -21.41 21.83 3.19
N PHE A 15 -20.14 21.77 2.80
CA PHE A 15 -19.50 22.89 2.06
C PHE A 15 -19.95 22.99 0.60
N LEU A 16 -20.53 21.92 0.02
CA LEU A 16 -20.98 21.90 -1.37
C LEU A 16 -22.23 21.03 -1.55
N GLU A 17 -23.29 21.58 -2.12
CA GLU A 17 -24.51 20.82 -2.42
C GLU A 17 -24.20 19.65 -3.38
N HIS A 18 -24.83 18.49 -3.13
CA HIS A 18 -24.59 17.25 -3.89
C HIS A 18 -24.76 17.43 -5.41
N LYS A 19 -25.66 18.31 -5.87
CA LYS A 19 -25.90 18.59 -7.29
C LYS A 19 -24.67 19.14 -8.03
N TYR A 20 -23.67 19.65 -7.31
CA TYR A 20 -22.41 20.17 -7.87
C TYR A 20 -21.26 19.15 -7.81
N ILE A 21 -21.52 17.95 -7.30
CA ILE A 21 -20.54 16.87 -7.20
C ILE A 21 -20.93 15.76 -8.17
N PHE A 22 -19.96 15.28 -8.94
CA PHE A 22 -20.16 14.13 -9.83
C PHE A 22 -19.12 13.06 -9.60
N ARG A 23 -19.58 11.86 -9.24
CA ARG A 23 -18.76 10.64 -9.20
C ARG A 23 -18.87 9.91 -10.53
N MET A 24 -17.79 9.93 -11.31
CA MET A 24 -17.69 9.26 -12.60
C MET A 24 -17.17 7.83 -12.47
N HIS A 25 -18.05 6.86 -12.67
CA HIS A 25 -17.75 5.43 -12.61
C HIS A 25 -17.25 4.88 -13.94
N SER A 26 -16.66 3.68 -13.92
CA SER A 26 -16.35 2.97 -15.16
C SER A 26 -17.62 2.59 -15.89
N LEU A 27 -17.63 2.78 -17.22
CA LEU A 27 -18.75 2.40 -18.09
C LEU A 27 -18.93 0.87 -18.16
N SER A 28 -17.90 0.10 -17.83
CA SER A 28 -17.97 -1.37 -17.77
C SER A 28 -18.59 -1.89 -16.48
N THR A 29 -18.76 -1.04 -15.46
CA THR A 29 -19.31 -1.47 -14.17
C THR A 29 -20.83 -1.57 -14.24
N MET A 30 -21.37 -2.73 -13.83
CA MET A 30 -22.81 -2.91 -13.69
C MET A 30 -23.34 -2.07 -12.54
N ALA A 31 -24.41 -1.33 -12.78
CA ALA A 31 -25.03 -0.48 -11.79
C ALA A 31 -25.66 -1.28 -10.63
N HIS A 32 -25.88 -2.59 -10.74
CA HIS A 32 -26.51 -3.37 -9.66
C HIS A 32 -25.59 -3.53 -8.44
N SER A 33 -24.27 -3.62 -8.63
CA SER A 33 -23.27 -3.74 -7.56
C SER A 33 -22.81 -2.39 -7.00
N ARG A 34 -23.48 -1.29 -7.38
CA ARG A 34 -23.06 0.05 -7.00
C ARG A 34 -23.33 0.38 -5.55
N ASN A 35 -22.53 1.29 -5.03
CA ASN A 35 -22.77 1.90 -3.73
C ASN A 35 -23.94 2.88 -3.80
N LYS A 36 -25.09 2.48 -3.25
CA LYS A 36 -26.33 3.28 -3.26
C LYS A 36 -26.18 4.65 -2.57
N LYS A 37 -25.21 4.82 -1.66
CA LYS A 37 -24.94 6.12 -1.03
C LYS A 37 -24.49 7.17 -2.04
N LEU A 38 -23.88 6.73 -3.14
CA LEU A 38 -23.34 7.59 -4.19
C LEU A 38 -24.33 7.84 -5.33
N ASP A 39 -25.52 7.24 -5.30
CA ASP A 39 -26.56 7.44 -6.31
C ASP A 39 -26.91 8.92 -6.54
N PRO A 40 -26.97 9.81 -5.52
CA PRO A 40 -27.25 11.23 -5.73
C PRO A 40 -26.24 11.99 -6.59
N ILE A 41 -25.02 11.47 -6.70
CA ILE A 41 -23.90 12.10 -7.43
C ILE A 41 -23.39 11.22 -8.58
N SER A 42 -24.11 10.15 -8.93
CA SER A 42 -23.73 9.22 -10.00
C SER A 42 -24.68 9.36 -11.18
N TYR A 43 -24.19 9.07 -12.39
CA TYR A 43 -25.01 9.12 -13.61
C TYR A 43 -25.19 7.72 -14.21
N LEU A 44 -26.45 7.32 -14.38
CA LEU A 44 -26.82 6.04 -14.99
C LEU A 44 -27.23 6.23 -16.45
N ALA A 45 -26.71 5.40 -17.34
CA ALA A 45 -27.01 5.45 -18.77
C ALA A 45 -28.49 5.13 -19.03
N LYS A 46 -29.22 6.08 -19.63
CA LYS A 46 -30.66 5.97 -19.89
C LYS A 46 -30.94 4.92 -20.97
N GLU A 47 -30.11 4.91 -22.00
CA GLU A 47 -30.19 4.04 -23.17
C GLU A 47 -30.02 2.56 -22.78
N ALA A 48 -29.21 2.31 -21.74
CA ALA A 48 -28.98 0.98 -21.21
C ALA A 48 -29.98 0.56 -20.11
N LYS A 49 -31.15 1.22 -20.04
CA LYS A 49 -32.16 0.99 -18.99
C LYS A 49 -31.56 1.07 -17.57
N HIS A 50 -30.62 1.99 -17.36
CA HIS A 50 -29.91 2.19 -16.09
C HIS A 50 -29.12 0.97 -15.59
N ARG A 51 -28.76 0.04 -16.47
CA ARG A 51 -27.92 -1.12 -16.13
C ARG A 51 -26.44 -0.79 -15.97
N PHE A 52 -25.99 0.28 -16.62
CA PHE A 52 -24.61 0.74 -16.60
C PHE A 52 -24.55 2.21 -16.20
N PHE A 53 -23.38 2.63 -15.75
CA PHE A 53 -23.06 4.04 -15.61
C PHE A 53 -22.93 4.68 -16.99
N GLY A 54 -23.20 5.98 -17.05
CA GLY A 54 -23.00 6.77 -18.25
C GLY A 54 -22.20 8.03 -17.96
N ILE A 55 -21.94 8.78 -19.01
CA ILE A 55 -21.35 10.12 -18.91
C ILE A 55 -22.41 11.13 -19.33
N PRO A 56 -22.70 12.15 -18.51
CA PRO A 56 -23.57 13.25 -18.91
C PRO A 56 -23.01 13.97 -20.15
N ASP A 57 -23.87 14.68 -20.88
CA ASP A 57 -23.38 15.55 -21.95
C ASP A 57 -22.47 16.66 -21.41
N ARG A 58 -21.75 17.31 -22.33
CA ARG A 58 -20.77 18.34 -22.01
C ARG A 58 -21.34 19.51 -21.20
N LEU A 59 -22.59 19.91 -21.41
CA LEU A 59 -23.18 21.02 -20.66
C LEU A 59 -23.43 20.63 -19.22
N ASN A 60 -23.97 19.43 -19.00
CA ASN A 60 -24.14 18.87 -17.66
C ASN A 60 -22.81 18.65 -16.94
N LEU A 61 -21.78 18.17 -17.65
CA LEU A 61 -20.45 18.02 -17.05
C LEU A 61 -19.88 19.35 -16.54
N LYS A 62 -20.12 20.45 -17.25
CA LYS A 62 -19.70 21.81 -16.84
C LYS A 62 -20.52 22.41 -15.69
N MET A 63 -21.61 21.77 -15.27
CA MET A 63 -22.36 22.23 -14.10
C MET A 63 -21.76 21.73 -12.79
N PHE A 64 -20.98 20.64 -12.82
CA PHE A 64 -20.34 20.11 -11.64
C PHE A 64 -19.11 20.96 -11.28
N ARG A 65 -18.99 21.29 -9.99
CA ARG A 65 -17.82 21.99 -9.44
C ARG A 65 -16.71 21.02 -9.04
N VAL A 66 -17.08 19.78 -8.72
CA VAL A 66 -16.14 18.70 -8.38
C VAL A 66 -16.51 17.45 -9.17
N ILE A 67 -15.54 16.90 -9.91
CA ILE A 67 -15.67 15.63 -10.62
C ILE A 67 -14.66 14.65 -10.05
N ILE A 68 -15.15 13.51 -9.56
CA ILE A 68 -14.37 12.46 -8.92
C ILE A 68 -14.32 11.26 -9.87
N ALA A 69 -13.13 10.95 -10.37
CA ALA A 69 -12.88 9.89 -11.34
C ALA A 69 -11.67 9.04 -10.93
N THR A 70 -11.52 7.85 -11.52
CA THR A 70 -10.23 7.18 -11.51
C THR A 70 -9.37 7.74 -12.64
N LEU A 71 -8.05 7.52 -12.57
CA LEU A 71 -7.11 7.98 -13.61
C LEU A 71 -7.54 7.53 -15.00
N ALA A 72 -7.85 6.24 -15.17
CA ALA A 72 -8.32 5.71 -16.44
C ALA A 72 -9.67 6.30 -16.88
N THR A 73 -10.66 6.45 -15.99
CA THR A 73 -11.96 6.99 -16.38
C THR A 73 -11.90 8.48 -16.69
N SER A 74 -10.94 9.22 -16.15
CA SER A 74 -10.73 10.64 -16.47
C SER A 74 -10.51 10.89 -17.98
N SER A 75 -10.04 9.89 -18.74
CA SER A 75 -9.93 9.93 -20.20
C SER A 75 -11.24 10.32 -20.90
N TYR A 76 -12.40 9.98 -20.33
CA TYR A 76 -13.69 10.36 -20.88
C TYR A 76 -13.98 11.86 -20.78
N LEU A 77 -13.44 12.56 -19.77
CA LEU A 77 -13.56 14.02 -19.67
C LEU A 77 -12.81 14.72 -20.81
N ILE A 78 -11.76 14.07 -21.31
CA ILE A 78 -10.94 14.54 -22.44
C ILE A 78 -11.68 14.23 -23.75
N LEU A 79 -11.94 12.95 -24.02
CA LEU A 79 -12.43 12.47 -25.31
C LEU A 79 -13.90 12.83 -25.57
N ALA A 80 -14.78 12.60 -24.58
CA ALA A 80 -16.22 12.83 -24.72
C ALA A 80 -16.65 14.17 -24.12
N GLY A 81 -16.03 14.59 -23.02
CA GLY A 81 -16.36 15.84 -22.33
C GLY A 81 -15.79 17.09 -23.01
N GLY A 82 -14.66 16.99 -23.72
CA GLY A 82 -13.98 18.15 -24.28
C GLY A 82 -13.66 19.21 -23.22
N LEU A 83 -13.18 18.78 -22.05
CA LEU A 83 -12.91 19.60 -20.87
C LEU A 83 -11.42 19.94 -20.69
N ARG A 84 -10.66 20.00 -21.79
CA ARG A 84 -9.29 20.54 -21.77
C ARG A 84 -9.31 22.00 -21.30
N ASP A 85 -8.37 22.37 -20.43
CA ASP A 85 -8.23 23.75 -19.90
C ASP A 85 -9.51 24.24 -19.18
N TYR A 86 -10.26 23.30 -18.58
CA TYR A 86 -11.49 23.62 -17.86
C TYR A 86 -11.30 23.67 -16.34
N PHE A 87 -10.46 22.79 -15.80
CA PHE A 87 -10.27 22.65 -14.37
C PHE A 87 -9.20 23.62 -13.88
N THR A 88 -9.55 24.39 -12.85
CA THR A 88 -8.58 25.24 -12.14
C THR A 88 -7.64 24.41 -11.28
N HIS A 89 -8.11 23.26 -10.78
CA HIS A 89 -7.34 22.36 -9.94
C HIS A 89 -7.56 20.91 -10.38
N ILE A 90 -6.48 20.15 -10.42
CA ILE A 90 -6.50 18.69 -10.59
C ILE A 90 -5.76 18.10 -9.40
N ILE A 91 -6.47 17.32 -8.58
CA ILE A 91 -5.91 16.64 -7.42
C ILE A 91 -5.86 15.14 -7.74
N VAL A 92 -4.66 14.58 -7.69
CA VAL A 92 -4.43 13.14 -7.82
C VAL A 92 -4.07 12.60 -6.44
N ASP A 93 -5.02 11.92 -5.82
CA ASP A 93 -4.81 11.24 -4.55
C ASP A 93 -4.23 9.83 -4.77
N GLU A 94 -3.53 9.31 -3.76
CA GLU A 94 -2.77 8.05 -3.84
C GLU A 94 -1.80 7.98 -5.04
N ALA A 95 -1.23 9.13 -5.44
CA ALA A 95 -0.33 9.25 -6.58
C ALA A 95 0.94 8.41 -6.45
N GLY A 96 1.33 8.04 -5.22
CA GLY A 96 2.43 7.13 -4.93
C GLY A 96 2.23 5.71 -5.47
N GLN A 97 0.97 5.28 -5.63
CA GLN A 97 0.57 3.93 -6.04
C GLN A 97 0.26 3.81 -7.53
N ALA A 98 0.15 4.94 -8.24
CA ALA A 98 -0.23 4.97 -9.65
C ALA A 98 1.00 4.88 -10.56
N LEU A 99 0.87 4.16 -11.67
CA LEU A 99 1.87 4.24 -12.73
C LEU A 99 1.95 5.67 -13.23
N GLU A 100 3.16 6.15 -13.53
CA GLU A 100 3.33 7.49 -14.07
C GLU A 100 2.48 7.73 -15.33
N SER A 101 2.42 6.73 -16.21
CA SER A 101 1.61 6.79 -17.42
C SER A 101 0.11 6.95 -17.13
N GLU A 102 -0.39 6.41 -16.02
CA GLU A 102 -1.78 6.60 -15.61
C GLU A 102 -2.03 8.02 -15.09
N VAL A 103 -1.09 8.58 -14.33
CA VAL A 103 -1.21 9.95 -13.81
C VAL A 103 -1.13 10.98 -14.96
N TRP A 104 -0.40 10.66 -16.03
CA TRP A 104 -0.37 11.46 -17.25
C TRP A 104 -1.72 11.55 -17.97
N ILE A 105 -2.67 10.63 -17.76
CA ILE A 105 -3.98 10.67 -18.43
C ILE A 105 -4.71 11.99 -18.11
N PRO A 106 -5.02 12.32 -16.84
CA PRO A 106 -5.65 13.60 -16.53
C PRO A 106 -4.71 14.79 -16.78
N ILE A 107 -3.42 14.67 -16.50
CA ILE A 107 -2.48 15.80 -16.64
C ILE A 107 -2.34 16.21 -18.11
N GLY A 108 -2.02 15.29 -18.99
CA GLY A 108 -1.77 15.59 -20.40
C GLY A 108 -3.01 16.05 -21.16
N GLY A 109 -4.22 15.63 -20.74
CA GLY A 109 -5.45 15.95 -21.46
C GLY A 109 -6.33 17.03 -20.86
N LEU A 110 -6.22 17.32 -19.55
CA LEU A 110 -7.11 18.27 -18.87
C LEU A 110 -6.40 19.56 -18.43
N VAL A 111 -5.09 19.53 -18.19
CA VAL A 111 -4.32 20.72 -17.75
C VAL A 111 -4.34 21.79 -18.84
N GLY A 112 -4.54 23.03 -18.41
CA GLY A 112 -4.27 24.21 -19.19
C GLY A 112 -3.39 25.20 -18.44
N LYS A 113 -3.30 26.45 -18.93
CA LYS A 113 -2.26 27.40 -18.50
C LYS A 113 -2.38 27.80 -17.03
N GLU A 114 -3.60 27.87 -16.52
CA GLU A 114 -3.92 28.34 -15.16
C GLU A 114 -4.30 27.16 -14.23
N THR A 115 -4.11 25.92 -14.66
CA THR A 115 -4.45 24.73 -13.87
C THR A 115 -3.36 24.43 -12.85
N SER A 116 -3.72 24.40 -11.57
CA SER A 116 -2.85 23.88 -10.51
C SER A 116 -3.01 22.37 -10.38
N VAL A 117 -1.90 21.64 -10.36
CA VAL A 117 -1.89 20.18 -10.15
C VAL A 117 -1.36 19.87 -8.76
N VAL A 118 -2.08 19.03 -8.02
CA VAL A 118 -1.67 18.53 -6.70
C VAL A 118 -1.55 17.02 -6.77
N LEU A 119 -0.38 16.51 -6.40
CA LEU A 119 -0.12 15.08 -6.24
C LEU A 119 -0.06 14.79 -4.75
N ALA A 120 -1.02 14.02 -4.26
CA ALA A 120 -1.10 13.60 -2.88
C ALA A 120 -0.89 12.09 -2.79
N GLY A 121 -0.21 11.64 -1.75
CA GLY A 121 0.09 10.23 -1.53
C GLY A 121 1.33 10.08 -0.68
N ASP A 122 1.71 8.83 -0.45
CA ASP A 122 2.87 8.48 0.35
C ASP A 122 3.88 7.68 -0.50
N PRO A 123 5.04 8.25 -0.86
CA PRO A 123 6.04 7.57 -1.67
C PRO A 123 6.77 6.43 -0.90
N MET A 124 6.58 6.36 0.42
CA MET A 124 7.15 5.32 1.30
C MET A 124 6.17 4.18 1.58
N GLN A 125 4.97 4.21 0.99
CA GLN A 125 4.04 3.08 0.94
C GLN A 125 4.12 2.34 -0.40
N LEU A 126 3.24 1.34 -0.60
CA LEU A 126 3.16 0.57 -1.83
C LEU A 126 3.20 1.45 -3.09
N GLY A 127 4.14 1.11 -3.98
CA GLY A 127 4.24 1.71 -5.31
C GLY A 127 3.30 1.06 -6.35
N PRO A 128 3.48 1.41 -7.63
CA PRO A 128 2.72 0.83 -8.73
C PRO A 128 2.86 -0.69 -8.84
N VAL A 129 1.74 -1.35 -9.16
CA VAL A 129 1.72 -2.81 -9.36
C VAL A 129 2.01 -3.13 -10.82
N LEU A 130 3.11 -3.85 -11.05
CA LEU A 130 3.52 -4.31 -12.38
C LEU A 130 3.14 -5.77 -12.60
N ASN A 131 2.63 -6.08 -13.79
CA ASN A 131 2.37 -7.46 -14.21
C ASN A 131 3.64 -8.18 -14.68
N VAL A 132 4.64 -7.43 -15.13
CA VAL A 132 5.89 -7.94 -15.68
C VAL A 132 7.04 -7.39 -14.82
N ASN A 133 7.72 -8.26 -14.08
CA ASN A 133 8.74 -7.83 -13.12
C ASN A 133 9.96 -7.18 -13.77
N SER A 134 10.34 -7.57 -15.00
CA SER A 134 11.47 -6.95 -15.73
C SER A 134 11.23 -5.47 -16.06
N MET A 135 9.98 -4.99 -16.00
CA MET A 135 9.69 -3.55 -16.17
C MET A 135 10.26 -2.67 -15.05
N LYS A 136 10.61 -3.26 -13.90
CA LYS A 136 11.29 -2.55 -12.81
C LYS A 136 12.67 -2.06 -13.21
N TRP A 137 13.39 -2.83 -14.04
CA TRP A 137 14.70 -2.43 -14.58
C TRP A 137 14.61 -1.14 -15.43
N PHE A 138 13.43 -0.85 -15.96
CA PHE A 138 13.15 0.37 -16.70
C PHE A 138 12.46 1.45 -15.84
N GLY A 139 12.36 1.27 -14.52
CA GLY A 139 11.82 2.24 -13.57
C GLY A 139 10.30 2.43 -13.63
N PHE A 140 9.55 1.47 -14.16
CA PHE A 140 8.07 1.57 -14.23
C PHE A 140 7.38 1.44 -12.87
N ASP A 141 8.09 0.96 -11.84
CA ASP A 141 7.65 0.92 -10.45
C ASP A 141 7.93 2.24 -9.69
N ILE A 142 8.46 3.25 -10.37
CA ILE A 142 8.61 4.59 -9.82
C ILE A 142 7.39 5.42 -10.23
N SER A 143 6.57 5.77 -9.23
CA SER A 143 5.44 6.67 -9.44
C SER A 143 5.88 8.10 -9.74
N MET A 144 5.02 8.86 -10.40
CA MET A 144 5.31 10.26 -10.73
C MET A 144 5.54 11.12 -9.48
N LEU A 145 4.80 10.83 -8.39
CA LEU A 145 5.02 11.47 -7.09
C LEU A 145 6.45 11.21 -6.60
N LYS A 146 6.85 9.93 -6.53
CA LYS A 146 8.21 9.56 -6.07
C LYS A 146 9.28 10.18 -6.96
N ARG A 147 9.12 10.16 -8.27
CA ARG A 147 10.08 10.75 -9.22
C ARG A 147 10.25 12.26 -9.02
N ILE A 148 9.15 12.99 -8.90
CA ILE A 148 9.18 14.46 -8.72
C ILE A 148 9.85 14.79 -7.38
N MET A 149 9.50 14.10 -6.30
CA MET A 149 10.07 14.34 -4.97
C MET A 149 11.59 14.14 -4.92
N HIS A 150 12.15 13.26 -5.76
CA HIS A 150 13.60 13.03 -5.84
C HIS A 150 14.32 13.87 -6.89
N SER A 151 13.59 14.68 -7.68
CA SER A 151 14.21 15.55 -8.67
C SER A 151 14.90 16.75 -8.01
N GLU A 152 15.94 17.29 -8.63
CA GLU A 152 16.76 18.39 -8.07
C GLU A 152 15.94 19.61 -7.64
N MET A 153 14.82 19.89 -8.31
CA MET A 153 13.96 21.02 -7.97
C MET A 153 13.21 20.84 -6.63
N TYR A 154 13.04 19.60 -6.15
CA TYR A 154 12.20 19.30 -4.99
C TYR A 154 12.94 18.54 -3.88
N LYS A 155 14.02 17.80 -4.19
CA LYS A 155 14.73 16.90 -3.25
C LYS A 155 15.13 17.59 -1.94
N ASP A 156 15.65 18.81 -2.04
CA ASP A 156 16.09 19.61 -0.89
C ASP A 156 15.19 20.84 -0.66
N SER A 157 14.02 20.87 -1.30
CA SER A 157 13.14 22.02 -1.20
C SER A 157 12.39 21.99 0.12
N SER A 158 12.75 22.91 1.02
CA SER A 158 11.93 23.25 2.18
C SER A 158 10.79 24.21 1.83
N ASP A 159 10.50 24.42 0.54
CA ASP A 159 9.48 25.36 0.10
C ASP A 159 8.08 24.75 0.21
N GLU A 160 7.43 25.10 1.31
CA GLU A 160 6.08 24.66 1.65
C GLU A 160 5.01 25.09 0.63
N ARG A 161 5.34 25.96 -0.34
CA ARG A 161 4.40 26.38 -1.39
C ARG A 161 4.10 25.27 -2.39
N PHE A 162 5.01 24.32 -2.57
CA PHE A 162 4.87 23.25 -3.56
C PHE A 162 5.26 21.86 -3.03
N PHE A 163 5.80 21.79 -1.81
CA PHE A 163 6.13 20.54 -1.16
C PHE A 163 5.67 20.57 0.31
N VAL A 164 4.70 19.72 0.67
CA VAL A 164 4.11 19.71 2.02
C VAL A 164 4.14 18.30 2.57
N ILE A 165 4.82 18.11 3.71
CA ILE A 165 4.82 16.85 4.47
C ILE A 165 3.82 16.97 5.63
N LEU A 166 2.83 16.08 5.66
CA LEU A 166 1.90 15.96 6.78
C LEU A 166 2.52 15.07 7.87
N ARG A 167 2.94 15.67 8.97
CA ARG A 167 3.66 14.98 10.06
C ARG A 167 2.75 14.40 11.15
N GLN A 168 1.59 14.99 11.37
CA GLN A 168 0.65 14.54 12.40
C GLN A 168 -0.15 13.34 11.91
N THR A 169 -0.10 12.24 12.66
CA THR A 169 -0.91 11.05 12.39
C THR A 169 -1.93 10.81 13.47
N TYR A 170 -3.13 10.43 13.03
CA TYR A 170 -4.30 10.18 13.87
C TYR A 170 -4.71 8.70 13.83
N ARG A 171 -3.84 7.82 13.33
CA ARG A 171 -4.20 6.45 12.95
C ARG A 171 -3.99 5.43 14.06
N SER A 172 -2.82 5.44 14.69
CA SER A 172 -2.32 4.29 15.44
C SER A 172 -1.64 4.65 16.75
N HIS A 173 -1.57 3.67 17.64
CA HIS A 173 -0.81 3.74 18.87
C HIS A 173 0.66 4.08 18.62
N TYR A 174 1.24 4.91 19.48
CA TYR A 174 2.64 5.37 19.38
C TYR A 174 3.64 4.24 19.16
N ASN A 175 3.57 3.18 19.96
CA ASN A 175 4.48 2.04 19.81
C ASN A 175 4.37 1.32 18.46
N ILE A 176 3.21 1.35 17.78
CA ILE A 176 3.02 0.80 16.43
C ILE A 176 3.62 1.73 15.37
N LEU A 177 3.42 3.04 15.54
CA LEU A 177 3.94 4.04 14.60
C LEU A 177 5.47 4.19 14.67
N ARG A 178 6.05 4.13 15.88
CA ARG A 178 7.45 4.47 16.13
C ARG A 178 8.43 3.74 15.19
N PRO A 179 8.35 2.42 14.97
CA PRO A 179 9.21 1.73 14.01
C PRO A 179 9.06 2.25 12.59
N CYS A 180 7.82 2.51 12.14
CA CYS A 180 7.59 3.09 10.80
C CYS A 180 8.22 4.48 10.68
N SER A 181 7.98 5.35 11.67
CA SER A 181 8.53 6.72 11.69
C SER A 181 10.06 6.71 11.62
N TYR A 182 10.69 5.82 12.38
CA TYR A 182 12.14 5.67 12.40
C TYR A 182 12.69 5.12 11.08
N LEU A 183 12.13 4.03 10.56
CA LEU A 183 12.69 3.28 9.43
C LEU A 183 12.40 3.92 8.06
N PHE A 184 11.34 4.72 7.93
CA PHE A 184 10.87 5.18 6.62
C PHE A 184 10.65 6.70 6.52
N TYR A 185 10.71 7.44 7.63
CA TYR A 185 10.33 8.86 7.64
C TYR A 185 11.23 9.73 8.53
N ASP A 186 12.48 9.34 8.79
CA ASP A 186 13.46 10.14 9.56
C ASP A 186 12.93 10.65 10.92
N ASN A 187 12.12 9.85 11.60
CA ASN A 187 11.42 10.21 12.84
C ASN A 187 10.49 11.44 12.72
N MET A 188 10.06 11.82 11.52
CA MET A 188 9.23 13.00 11.31
C MET A 188 7.78 12.83 11.75
N LEU A 189 7.26 11.60 11.86
CA LEU A 189 5.85 11.35 12.18
C LEU A 189 5.57 11.54 13.67
N ILE A 190 4.52 12.30 13.97
CA ILE A 190 4.10 12.69 15.31
C ILE A 190 2.69 12.14 15.56
N VAL A 191 2.54 11.36 16.62
CA VAL A 191 1.23 10.87 17.06
C VAL A 191 0.41 12.01 17.65
N ASP A 192 -0.83 12.15 17.19
CA ASP A 192 -1.77 13.11 17.73
C ASP A 192 -3.01 12.40 18.30
N ASP A 193 -3.01 12.21 19.63
CA ASP A 193 -4.08 11.49 20.35
C ASP A 193 -5.23 12.42 20.80
N ARG A 194 -5.56 13.44 20.01
CA ARG A 194 -6.74 14.28 20.29
C ARG A 194 -8.05 13.48 20.34
N GLN A 195 -8.09 12.27 19.78
CA GLN A 195 -9.26 11.38 19.79
C GLN A 195 -9.33 10.47 21.03
N GLY A 196 -8.26 10.35 21.82
CA GLY A 196 -8.21 9.60 23.09
C GLY A 196 -8.44 8.09 22.96
N ASN A 197 -8.27 7.52 21.76
CA ASN A 197 -8.64 6.13 21.47
C ASN A 197 -7.44 5.21 21.24
N PHE A 198 -6.21 5.72 21.14
CA PHE A 198 -5.06 4.89 20.76
C PHE A 198 -4.73 3.77 21.74
N TYR A 199 -5.15 3.89 22.99
CA TYR A 199 -4.83 2.93 24.06
C TYR A 199 -5.90 1.84 24.27
N LYS A 200 -6.91 1.72 23.39
CA LYS A 200 -8.07 0.80 23.53
C LYS A 200 -7.70 -0.66 23.86
N LEU A 201 -6.56 -1.15 23.36
CA LEU A 201 -6.09 -2.54 23.56
C LEU A 201 -4.76 -2.62 24.34
N SER A 202 -4.25 -1.50 24.85
CA SER A 202 -2.96 -1.44 25.55
C SER A 202 -2.96 -2.18 26.90
N ASP A 203 -4.14 -2.40 27.49
CA ASP A 203 -4.33 -3.13 28.74
C ASP A 203 -4.87 -4.55 28.55
N TRP A 204 -4.91 -5.08 27.33
CA TRP A 204 -5.38 -6.44 27.08
C TRP A 204 -4.48 -7.49 27.77
N GLU A 205 -5.07 -8.50 28.44
CA GLU A 205 -4.34 -9.60 29.11
C GLU A 205 -3.59 -10.53 28.14
N GLY A 206 -3.86 -10.44 26.85
CA GLY A 206 -3.09 -11.15 25.83
C GLY A 206 -1.74 -10.56 25.50
N LEU A 207 -1.45 -9.33 25.94
CA LEU A 207 -0.17 -8.69 25.68
C LEU A 207 0.94 -9.28 26.57
N PRO A 208 2.12 -9.57 26.00
CA PRO A 208 3.30 -9.95 26.79
C PRO A 208 3.75 -8.84 27.74
N THR A 209 3.58 -7.58 27.34
CA THR A 209 3.90 -6.38 28.14
C THR A 209 2.77 -5.36 27.97
N LYS A 210 2.14 -4.96 29.09
CA LYS A 210 1.10 -3.93 29.11
C LYS A 210 1.65 -2.61 28.57
N GLY A 211 0.82 -1.86 27.84
CA GLY A 211 1.23 -0.61 27.19
C GLY A 211 2.00 -0.80 25.87
N PHE A 212 2.39 -2.02 25.51
CA PHE A 212 3.08 -2.32 24.25
C PHE A 212 2.21 -3.21 23.35
N PRO A 213 1.36 -2.62 22.49
CA PRO A 213 0.39 -3.36 21.68
C PRO A 213 1.00 -3.95 20.39
N ILE A 214 2.21 -4.50 20.49
CA ILE A 214 2.84 -5.26 19.43
C ILE A 214 3.23 -6.63 19.99
N ILE A 215 2.85 -7.69 19.28
CA ILE A 215 3.30 -9.05 19.56
C ILE A 215 4.07 -9.55 18.36
N PHE A 216 5.34 -9.90 18.53
CA PHE A 216 6.07 -10.72 17.57
C PHE A 216 6.14 -12.15 18.10
N HIS A 217 5.46 -13.09 17.42
CA HIS A 217 5.44 -14.50 17.78
C HIS A 217 6.31 -15.27 16.77
N SER A 218 7.51 -15.66 17.21
CA SER A 218 8.41 -16.47 16.38
C SER A 218 7.77 -17.81 16.05
N SER A 219 7.60 -18.15 14.77
CA SER A 219 7.17 -19.48 14.33
C SER A 219 8.38 -20.27 13.78
N ARG A 220 8.51 -21.54 14.17
CA ARG A 220 9.41 -22.50 13.51
C ARG A 220 8.57 -23.70 13.09
N GLY A 221 7.87 -23.56 11.98
CA GLY A 221 7.02 -24.61 11.40
C GLY A 221 7.62 -25.13 10.09
N SER A 222 7.24 -26.33 9.66
CA SER A 222 7.52 -26.79 8.30
C SER A 222 6.54 -26.13 7.32
N GLU A 223 7.03 -25.62 6.21
CA GLU A 223 6.22 -25.11 5.10
C GLU A 223 5.60 -26.30 4.36
N ASP A 224 4.27 -26.38 4.33
CA ASP A 224 3.57 -27.43 3.58
C ASP A 224 3.33 -26.90 2.15
N GLU A 225 3.98 -27.50 1.15
CA GLU A 225 3.65 -27.29 -0.26
C GLU A 225 2.35 -28.05 -0.58
N GLN A 226 1.21 -27.37 -0.58
CA GLN A 226 -0.03 -27.97 -1.09
C GLN A 226 -0.73 -27.07 -2.11
N GLY A 227 -0.81 -27.58 -3.35
CA GLY A 227 -1.76 -27.11 -4.37
C GLY A 227 -1.18 -26.99 -5.78
N VAL A 228 -2.04 -27.22 -6.77
CA VAL A 228 -1.78 -27.08 -8.23
C VAL A 228 -1.38 -25.63 -8.60
N ASN A 229 -1.63 -24.67 -7.71
CA ASN A 229 -1.08 -23.33 -7.73
C ASN A 229 -0.12 -23.20 -6.54
N LYS A 230 1.16 -22.88 -6.79
CA LYS A 230 2.29 -22.78 -5.84
C LYS A 230 2.12 -21.74 -4.71
N SER A 231 1.04 -21.79 -3.94
CA SER A 231 0.86 -20.96 -2.74
C SER A 231 1.28 -21.77 -1.52
N HIS A 232 2.34 -21.31 -0.86
CA HIS A 232 2.83 -21.92 0.36
C HIS A 232 1.83 -21.71 1.49
N GLN A 233 1.64 -22.73 2.33
CA GLN A 233 0.79 -22.65 3.51
C GLN A 233 1.56 -23.09 4.74
N ASN A 234 1.37 -22.35 5.82
CA ASN A 234 1.93 -22.67 7.12
C ASN A 234 0.78 -22.93 8.09
N THR A 235 0.43 -24.22 8.23
CA THR A 235 -0.68 -24.66 9.08
C THR A 235 -0.46 -24.30 10.55
N PHE A 236 0.80 -24.24 10.99
CA PHE A 236 1.15 -23.79 12.34
C PHE A 236 0.82 -22.30 12.54
N GLU A 237 1.27 -21.42 11.64
CA GLU A 237 0.93 -20.00 11.71
C GLU A 237 -0.58 -19.77 11.61
N ALA A 238 -1.26 -20.49 10.70
CA ALA A 238 -2.71 -20.41 10.57
C ALA A 238 -3.44 -20.76 11.87
N ASN A 239 -3.00 -21.81 12.58
CA ASN A 239 -3.54 -22.17 13.88
C ASN A 239 -3.28 -21.10 14.95
N LEU A 240 -2.11 -20.47 14.94
CA LEU A 240 -1.81 -19.36 15.85
C LEU A 240 -2.69 -18.13 15.55
N VAL A 241 -2.89 -17.80 14.28
CA VAL A 241 -3.81 -16.72 13.88
C VAL A 241 -5.21 -17.00 14.42
N CYS A 242 -5.75 -18.20 14.22
CA CYS A 242 -7.06 -18.58 14.78
C CYS A 242 -7.12 -18.44 16.30
N LYS A 243 -6.07 -18.86 17.03
CA LYS A 243 -6.00 -18.70 18.49
C LYS A 243 -6.03 -17.24 18.91
N TYR A 244 -5.28 -16.37 18.23
CA TYR A 244 -5.30 -14.93 18.51
C TYR A 244 -6.66 -14.31 18.23
N VAL A 245 -7.26 -14.61 17.07
CA VAL A 245 -8.61 -14.13 16.72
C VAL A 245 -9.62 -14.55 17.78
N GLN A 246 -9.66 -15.84 18.15
CA GLN A 246 -10.57 -16.35 19.18
C GLN A 246 -10.38 -15.63 20.52
N ARG A 247 -9.12 -15.47 20.94
CA ARG A 247 -8.79 -14.85 22.22
C ARG A 247 -9.19 -13.37 22.25
N ILE A 248 -8.93 -12.63 21.18
CA ILE A 248 -9.29 -11.21 21.06
C ILE A 248 -10.81 -11.06 21.10
N LEU A 249 -11.56 -11.87 20.35
CA LEU A 249 -13.02 -11.82 20.35
C LEU A 249 -13.64 -12.22 21.70
N ALA A 250 -12.99 -13.11 22.45
CA ALA A 250 -13.47 -13.56 23.76
C ALA A 250 -13.14 -12.61 24.91
N GLU A 251 -11.96 -11.96 24.86
CA GLU A 251 -11.42 -11.17 25.97
C GLU A 251 -11.59 -9.65 25.77
N THR A 252 -12.02 -9.19 24.60
CA THR A 252 -12.15 -7.76 24.26
C THR A 252 -13.49 -7.44 23.60
N ASN A 253 -13.82 -6.15 23.49
CA ASN A 253 -15.03 -5.68 22.77
C ASN A 253 -14.82 -5.55 21.24
N THR A 254 -13.76 -6.15 20.70
CA THR A 254 -13.43 -6.12 19.27
C THR A 254 -14.38 -7.03 18.48
N GLN A 255 -14.89 -6.57 17.33
CA GLN A 255 -15.73 -7.39 16.46
C GLN A 255 -14.90 -8.02 15.33
N GLU A 256 -15.41 -9.08 14.68
CA GLU A 256 -14.71 -9.72 13.56
C GLU A 256 -14.33 -8.75 12.44
N LYS A 257 -15.23 -7.80 12.11
CA LYS A 257 -15.00 -6.76 11.10
C LYS A 257 -13.84 -5.81 11.42
N ASP A 258 -13.47 -5.70 12.69
CA ASP A 258 -12.42 -4.80 13.19
C ASP A 258 -11.04 -5.47 13.13
N ILE A 259 -10.99 -6.75 12.75
CA ILE A 259 -9.77 -7.56 12.60
C ILE A 259 -9.44 -7.73 11.12
N GLY A 260 -8.18 -7.46 10.77
CA GLY A 260 -7.61 -7.79 9.47
C GLY A 260 -6.50 -8.82 9.60
N VAL A 261 -6.49 -9.82 8.72
CA VAL A 261 -5.43 -10.82 8.62
C VAL A 261 -4.72 -10.67 7.28
N LEU A 262 -3.41 -10.42 7.33
CA LEU A 262 -2.55 -10.35 6.16
C LEU A 262 -1.95 -11.73 5.85
N ARG A 263 -2.14 -12.18 4.60
CA ARG A 263 -1.45 -13.30 3.93
C ARG A 263 -1.77 -14.76 4.39
N LEU A 264 -2.97 -15.05 4.90
CA LEU A 264 -3.48 -16.43 5.04
C LEU A 264 -4.80 -16.63 4.31
N ARG A 265 -4.82 -17.24 3.12
CA ARG A 265 -6.09 -17.49 2.40
C ARG A 265 -6.92 -18.64 2.95
N VAL A 266 -6.31 -19.54 3.72
CA VAL A 266 -6.90 -20.83 4.06
C VAL A 266 -6.84 -20.98 5.57
N MET A 267 -8.00 -21.28 6.18
CA MET A 267 -8.25 -21.55 7.62
C MET A 267 -8.98 -20.48 8.46
N LEU A 268 -9.62 -19.47 7.88
CA LEU A 268 -10.52 -18.56 8.63
C LEU A 268 -12.02 -18.74 8.33
N ALA A 269 -12.42 -19.91 7.82
CA ALA A 269 -13.84 -20.21 7.55
C ALA A 269 -14.73 -20.10 8.80
N SER A 270 -14.15 -20.22 10.00
CA SER A 270 -14.83 -20.04 11.28
C SER A 270 -15.11 -18.57 11.66
N PHE A 271 -14.50 -17.60 10.98
CA PHE A 271 -14.62 -16.16 11.27
C PHE A 271 -14.96 -15.38 10.00
N PRO A 272 -16.19 -15.50 9.48
CA PRO A 272 -16.58 -14.93 8.18
C PRO A 272 -16.54 -13.40 8.15
N GLY A 273 -16.57 -12.72 9.30
CA GLY A 273 -16.47 -11.27 9.40
C GLY A 273 -15.03 -10.74 9.39
N VAL A 274 -14.02 -11.60 9.58
CA VAL A 274 -12.61 -11.19 9.57
C VAL A 274 -12.17 -10.93 8.13
N THR A 275 -11.59 -9.76 7.90
CA THR A 275 -11.08 -9.43 6.56
C THR A 275 -9.75 -10.16 6.34
N VAL A 276 -9.64 -10.91 5.25
CA VAL A 276 -8.46 -11.68 4.91
C VAL A 276 -8.00 -11.29 3.51
N ASP A 277 -6.82 -10.69 3.41
CA ASP A 277 -6.29 -10.25 2.12
C ASP A 277 -4.76 -10.15 2.13
N SER A 278 -4.22 -9.84 0.96
CA SER A 278 -2.88 -9.35 0.73
C SER A 278 -2.70 -7.91 1.25
N VAL A 279 -1.45 -7.45 1.35
CA VAL A 279 -1.14 -6.06 1.73
C VAL A 279 -1.78 -5.09 0.74
N GLU A 280 -1.73 -5.46 -0.54
CA GLU A 280 -2.33 -4.72 -1.65
C GLU A 280 -3.86 -4.57 -1.51
N GLY A 281 -4.56 -5.59 -0.98
CA GLY A 281 -6.01 -5.52 -0.73
C GLY A 281 -6.40 -4.68 0.48
N PHE A 282 -5.49 -4.46 1.44
CA PHE A 282 -5.69 -3.58 2.60
C PHE A 282 -5.28 -2.11 2.36
N GLN A 283 -4.88 -1.78 1.13
CA GLN A 283 -4.49 -0.42 0.78
C GLN A 283 -5.66 0.56 0.97
N GLY A 284 -5.41 1.69 1.66
CA GLY A 284 -6.44 2.65 2.05
C GLY A 284 -7.46 2.15 3.09
N SER A 285 -7.24 0.98 3.70
CA SER A 285 -8.14 0.38 4.69
C SER A 285 -7.38 0.00 5.97
N GLU A 286 -7.83 0.50 7.10
CA GLU A 286 -7.24 0.26 8.42
C GLU A 286 -8.10 -0.69 9.25
N ARG A 287 -7.52 -1.34 10.25
CA ARG A 287 -8.23 -2.20 11.21
C ARG A 287 -7.78 -1.92 12.63
N GLU A 288 -8.68 -2.14 13.59
CA GLU A 288 -8.33 -2.03 15.01
C GLU A 288 -7.20 -3.00 15.36
N VAL A 289 -7.30 -4.22 14.83
CA VAL A 289 -6.30 -5.28 14.98
C VAL A 289 -5.82 -5.72 13.60
N ILE A 290 -4.49 -5.81 13.43
CA ILE A 290 -3.87 -6.49 12.28
C ILE A 290 -3.06 -7.68 12.77
N ILE A 291 -3.29 -8.83 12.14
CA ILE A 291 -2.49 -10.04 12.33
C ILE A 291 -1.79 -10.36 11.02
N MET A 292 -0.47 -10.40 11.05
CA MET A 292 0.37 -10.74 9.91
C MET A 292 0.92 -12.14 10.06
N SER A 293 0.66 -13.00 9.08
CA SER A 293 1.34 -14.29 8.93
C SER A 293 2.35 -14.17 7.80
N MET A 294 3.61 -14.45 8.11
CA MET A 294 4.70 -14.35 7.15
C MET A 294 4.78 -15.59 6.26
N VAL A 295 4.28 -16.74 6.72
CA VAL A 295 4.12 -18.03 6.01
C VAL A 295 5.44 -18.70 5.60
N ARG A 296 6.43 -17.90 5.19
CA ARG A 296 7.73 -18.28 4.65
C ARG A 296 8.65 -18.88 5.71
N GLN A 297 9.33 -19.95 5.33
CA GLN A 297 10.34 -20.59 6.17
C GLN A 297 11.74 -20.60 5.53
N TYR A 298 11.85 -20.46 4.20
CA TYR A 298 13.12 -20.58 3.48
C TYR A 298 13.52 -19.36 2.62
N ASP A 299 12.59 -18.53 2.18
CA ASP A 299 12.88 -17.32 1.37
C ASP A 299 11.98 -16.15 1.78
N LEU A 300 12.58 -14.96 1.87
CA LEU A 300 11.88 -13.71 2.13
C LEU A 300 10.96 -13.33 0.95
N GLY A 301 11.39 -13.53 -0.30
CA GLY A 301 10.64 -13.14 -1.49
C GLY A 301 10.13 -11.68 -1.39
N PHE A 302 8.80 -11.50 -1.43
CA PHE A 302 8.17 -10.17 -1.33
C PHE A 302 8.35 -9.48 0.04
N LEU A 303 8.78 -10.20 1.09
CA LEU A 303 9.05 -9.63 2.41
C LEU A 303 10.32 -8.77 2.44
N ARG A 304 11.11 -8.77 1.36
CA ARG A 304 12.25 -7.86 1.14
C ARG A 304 11.85 -6.43 0.76
N CYS A 305 10.57 -6.18 0.51
CA CYS A 305 10.13 -4.87 0.04
C CYS A 305 9.76 -3.98 1.24
N ASP A 306 10.61 -2.99 1.54
CA ASP A 306 10.40 -2.03 2.62
C ASP A 306 9.07 -1.30 2.56
N LEU A 307 8.65 -0.91 1.36
CA LEU A 307 7.34 -0.28 1.13
C LEU A 307 6.18 -1.19 1.57
N ARG A 308 6.31 -2.52 1.40
CA ARG A 308 5.33 -3.50 1.88
C ARG A 308 5.38 -3.63 3.40
N ILE A 309 6.57 -3.61 4.00
CA ILE A 309 6.74 -3.67 5.46
C ILE A 309 6.04 -2.46 6.09
N ASN A 310 6.35 -1.25 5.63
CA ASN A 310 5.75 -0.01 6.11
C ASN A 310 4.22 -0.02 5.94
N THR A 311 3.73 -0.37 4.74
CA THR A 311 2.29 -0.40 4.47
C THR A 311 1.58 -1.39 5.39
N SER A 312 2.16 -2.56 5.62
CA SER A 312 1.54 -3.62 6.44
C SER A 312 1.46 -3.25 7.92
N ILE A 313 2.55 -2.78 8.51
CA ILE A 313 2.62 -2.38 9.93
C ILE A 313 1.66 -1.21 10.18
N SER A 314 1.63 -0.23 9.27
CA SER A 314 0.79 0.97 9.38
C SER A 314 -0.72 0.72 9.20
N ARG A 315 -1.17 -0.52 8.91
CA ARG A 315 -2.62 -0.84 8.85
C ARG A 315 -3.25 -0.99 10.23
N ALA A 316 -2.46 -1.24 11.28
CA ALA A 316 -2.94 -1.50 12.63
C ALA A 316 -3.21 -0.21 13.41
N LYS A 317 -4.39 -0.06 14.02
CA LYS A 317 -4.68 1.07 14.91
C LYS A 317 -4.26 0.81 16.34
N TYR A 318 -4.72 -0.30 16.92
CA TYR A 318 -4.63 -0.54 18.36
C TYR A 318 -3.85 -1.80 18.75
N LEU A 319 -3.70 -2.78 17.84
CA LEU A 319 -2.95 -4.01 18.10
C LEU A 319 -2.34 -4.56 16.81
N LEU A 320 -1.04 -4.84 16.84
CA LEU A 320 -0.32 -5.49 15.77
C LEU A 320 0.23 -6.84 16.27
N ILE A 321 -0.10 -7.93 15.58
CA ILE A 321 0.46 -9.25 15.84
C ILE A 321 1.17 -9.72 14.60
N ILE A 322 2.45 -10.06 14.72
CA ILE A 322 3.26 -10.61 13.65
C ILE A 322 3.66 -12.04 14.02
N ILE A 323 3.43 -12.97 13.11
CA ILE A 323 3.77 -14.38 13.26
C ILE A 323 4.70 -14.75 12.11
N GLY A 324 5.90 -15.21 12.42
CA GLY A 324 6.89 -15.52 11.38
C GLY A 324 8.18 -16.07 11.92
N ASN A 325 9.01 -16.63 11.04
CA ASN A 325 10.31 -17.16 11.40
C ASN A 325 11.31 -16.03 11.65
N GLU A 326 11.64 -15.82 12.92
CA GLU A 326 12.60 -14.82 13.38
C GLU A 326 13.95 -14.91 12.65
N ALA A 327 14.49 -16.12 12.48
CA ALA A 327 15.82 -16.31 11.89
C ALA A 327 15.83 -15.91 10.41
N LEU A 328 14.77 -16.22 9.68
CA LEU A 328 14.62 -15.82 8.27
C LEU A 328 14.41 -14.31 8.15
N LEU A 329 13.49 -13.75 8.94
CA LEU A 329 13.18 -12.32 8.90
C LEU A 329 14.38 -11.45 9.29
N SER A 330 15.20 -11.91 10.24
CA SER A 330 16.39 -11.19 10.68
C SER A 330 17.50 -11.11 9.63
N LEU A 331 17.37 -11.82 8.49
CA LEU A 331 18.26 -11.65 7.33
C LEU A 331 18.03 -10.32 6.61
N HIS A 332 16.89 -9.66 6.84
CA HIS A 332 16.58 -8.35 6.27
C HIS A 332 16.76 -7.26 7.33
N ALA A 333 17.51 -6.19 7.02
CA ALA A 333 17.85 -5.13 7.97
C ALA A 333 16.62 -4.51 8.65
N THR A 334 15.60 -4.13 7.87
CA THR A 334 14.35 -3.56 8.38
C THR A 334 13.61 -4.49 9.36
N TRP A 335 13.45 -5.77 9.00
CA TRP A 335 12.82 -6.74 9.88
C TRP A 335 13.64 -7.02 11.13
N LYS A 336 14.96 -7.12 10.99
CA LYS A 336 15.89 -7.24 12.11
C LYS A 336 15.67 -6.09 13.09
N LYS A 337 15.78 -4.84 12.65
CA LYS A 337 15.54 -3.63 13.47
C LYS A 337 14.15 -3.67 14.14
N PHE A 338 13.10 -4.08 13.41
CA PHE A 338 11.75 -4.23 13.97
C PHE A 338 11.64 -5.33 15.05
N ILE A 339 12.30 -6.48 14.85
CA ILE A 339 12.32 -7.58 15.83
C ILE A 339 13.07 -7.16 17.09
N TYR A 340 14.21 -6.48 16.94
CA TYR A 340 14.97 -5.90 18.05
C TYR A 340 14.11 -4.94 18.88
N TYR A 341 13.37 -4.04 18.22
CA TYR A 341 12.40 -3.17 18.88
C TYR A 341 11.35 -3.95 19.70
N CYS A 342 10.80 -5.03 19.14
CA CYS A 342 9.85 -5.88 19.85
C CYS A 342 10.49 -6.58 21.05
N ARG A 343 11.76 -7.00 20.96
CA ARG A 343 12.50 -7.59 22.08
C ARG A 343 12.75 -6.58 23.19
N PHE A 344 13.27 -5.40 22.84
CA PHE A 344 13.60 -4.34 23.80
C PHE A 344 12.38 -3.91 24.63
N HIS A 345 11.21 -3.78 24.01
CA HIS A 345 9.97 -3.44 24.71
C HIS A 345 9.21 -4.66 25.28
N GLY A 346 9.76 -5.87 25.17
CA GLY A 346 9.20 -7.09 25.75
C GLY A 346 7.92 -7.58 25.07
N GLY A 347 7.71 -7.30 23.79
CA GLY A 347 6.62 -7.82 22.95
C GLY A 347 6.98 -9.09 22.16
N PHE A 348 8.15 -9.68 22.40
CA PHE A 348 8.64 -10.88 21.71
C PHE A 348 8.22 -12.18 22.42
N LEU A 349 7.66 -13.12 21.66
CA LEU A 349 7.35 -14.49 22.06
C LEU A 349 8.15 -15.49 21.23
N ASN A 350 8.73 -16.50 21.88
CA ASN A 350 9.39 -17.61 21.18
C ASN A 350 8.35 -18.57 20.54
N SER A 351 8.83 -19.62 19.87
CA SER A 351 7.98 -20.63 19.21
C SER A 351 7.05 -21.44 20.12
N CYS A 352 7.27 -21.39 21.43
CA CYS A 352 6.40 -22.00 22.42
C CYS A 352 5.36 -21.01 22.98
N GLY A 353 5.34 -19.76 22.51
CA GLY A 353 4.50 -18.69 23.04
C GLY A 353 4.99 -18.15 24.39
N VAL A 354 6.24 -18.42 24.78
CA VAL A 354 6.82 -17.93 26.03
C VAL A 354 7.47 -16.58 25.79
N LYS A 355 7.16 -15.60 26.65
CA LYS A 355 7.81 -14.28 26.67
C LYS A 355 9.30 -14.44 26.96
N MET A 356 10.12 -13.86 26.11
CA MET A 356 11.56 -13.77 26.36
C MET A 356 11.87 -12.51 27.15
N ASP A 357 12.94 -12.56 27.95
CA ASP A 357 13.40 -11.38 28.69
C ASP A 357 13.83 -10.28 27.70
N PRO A 358 13.49 -9.00 27.99
CA PRO A 358 13.92 -7.89 27.15
C PRO A 358 15.44 -7.82 27.05
N ILE A 359 15.92 -7.46 25.86
CA ILE A 359 17.34 -7.13 25.66
C ILE A 359 17.66 -5.79 26.35
N ALA A 360 18.85 -5.70 26.94
CA ALA A 360 19.24 -4.55 27.78
C ALA A 360 19.87 -3.38 27.01
N ASP A 361 20.21 -3.58 25.74
CA ASP A 361 20.99 -2.63 24.95
C ASP A 361 20.13 -1.97 23.86
N GLU A 362 19.99 -0.64 23.94
CA GLU A 362 19.31 0.18 22.94
C GLU A 362 20.25 0.50 21.75
N GLU A 363 21.57 0.38 21.92
CA GLU A 363 22.56 0.72 20.89
C GLU A 363 22.53 -0.25 19.69
N GLU A 364 22.20 -1.54 19.88
CA GLU A 364 22.01 -2.49 18.76
C GLU A 364 20.78 -2.17 17.89
N MET A 365 19.85 -1.34 18.38
CA MET A 365 18.66 -0.93 17.62
C MET A 365 18.92 0.28 16.71
N TYR A 366 19.86 1.14 17.09
CA TYR A 366 20.09 2.47 16.48
C TYR A 366 21.55 2.75 16.07
N GLY A 367 22.50 1.84 16.31
CA GLY A 367 23.94 2.11 16.19
C GLY A 367 24.74 1.07 15.39
N LYS A 368 25.58 1.61 14.49
CA LYS A 368 26.66 0.99 13.68
C LYS A 368 26.34 0.44 12.29
N ASP A 369 25.29 0.91 11.63
CA ASP A 369 25.08 0.61 10.21
C ASP A 369 25.24 1.82 9.27
N GLU A 370 25.52 3.04 9.76
CA GLU A 370 25.75 4.20 8.85
C GLU A 370 26.94 3.99 7.89
N GLU A 371 27.98 3.25 8.30
CA GLU A 371 29.12 2.90 7.41
C GLU A 371 28.87 1.65 6.54
N LYS A 372 27.81 0.87 6.80
CA LYS A 372 27.44 -0.32 6.01
C LYS A 372 26.23 -0.08 5.10
N GLU A 373 25.39 0.89 5.41
CA GLU A 373 24.24 1.28 4.60
C GLU A 373 24.71 1.96 3.30
N GLU A 374 25.83 2.70 3.30
CA GLU A 374 26.48 3.18 2.07
C GLU A 374 27.03 2.01 1.22
N GLU A 375 27.64 0.99 1.84
CA GLU A 375 28.13 -0.21 1.12
C GLU A 375 26.99 -1.13 0.63
N GLU A 376 25.85 -1.21 1.32
CA GLU A 376 24.68 -1.99 0.88
C GLU A 376 23.86 -1.26 -0.20
N GLU A 377 23.70 0.08 -0.13
CA GLU A 377 23.14 0.86 -1.24
C GLU A 377 24.05 0.89 -2.47
N GLU A 378 25.38 0.89 -2.29
CA GLU A 378 26.34 0.70 -3.38
C GLU A 378 26.32 -0.73 -3.91
N ASN A 379 26.18 -1.77 -3.07
CA ASN A 379 26.05 -3.15 -3.56
C ASN A 379 24.74 -3.40 -4.30
N TYR A 380 23.62 -2.76 -3.93
CA TYR A 380 22.40 -2.82 -4.74
C TYR A 380 22.56 -2.13 -6.10
N LYS A 381 23.35 -1.05 -6.19
CA LYS A 381 23.70 -0.44 -7.48
C LYS A 381 24.70 -1.30 -8.27
N ASN A 382 25.69 -1.90 -7.60
CA ASN A 382 26.75 -2.70 -8.22
C ASN A 382 26.27 -4.10 -8.64
N GLU A 383 25.35 -4.75 -7.93
CA GLU A 383 24.72 -6.00 -8.38
C GLU A 383 23.83 -5.77 -9.61
N ASP A 384 23.16 -4.61 -9.71
CA ASP A 384 22.44 -4.23 -10.91
C ASP A 384 23.44 -3.92 -12.06
N ASP A 385 24.54 -3.21 -11.80
CA ASP A 385 25.57 -2.84 -12.79
C ASP A 385 26.45 -4.04 -13.27
N GLU A 386 26.77 -5.03 -12.44
CA GLU A 386 27.47 -6.26 -12.87
C GLU A 386 26.57 -7.17 -13.74
N ILE A 387 25.25 -7.11 -13.57
CA ILE A 387 24.29 -7.76 -14.47
C ILE A 387 24.23 -7.01 -15.82
N TYR A 388 24.41 -5.68 -15.82
CA TYR A 388 24.49 -4.88 -17.04
C TYR A 388 25.73 -5.19 -17.89
N GLU A 389 26.92 -5.40 -17.30
CA GLU A 389 28.13 -5.74 -18.08
C GLU A 389 28.11 -7.17 -18.61
N ASN A 390 27.68 -8.16 -17.80
CA ASN A 390 27.61 -9.56 -18.23
C ASN A 390 26.51 -9.81 -19.28
N GLY A 391 25.40 -9.07 -19.23
CA GLY A 391 24.34 -9.15 -20.25
C GLY A 391 24.72 -8.55 -21.61
N LEU A 392 25.60 -7.55 -21.63
CA LEU A 392 26.13 -6.98 -22.88
C LEU A 392 27.16 -7.89 -23.55
N GLU A 393 27.97 -8.61 -22.78
CA GLU A 393 28.91 -9.60 -23.33
C GLU A 393 28.20 -10.86 -23.87
N GLU A 394 27.09 -11.29 -23.26
CA GLU A 394 26.28 -12.41 -23.77
C GLU A 394 25.45 -12.05 -25.03
N GLU A 395 24.99 -10.79 -25.17
CA GLU A 395 24.26 -10.34 -26.37
C GLU A 395 25.17 -10.05 -27.58
N GLU A 396 26.44 -9.66 -27.40
CA GLU A 396 27.36 -9.50 -28.54
C GLU A 396 27.80 -10.84 -29.18
N GLU A 397 27.77 -11.95 -28.43
CA GLU A 397 28.06 -13.29 -28.98
C GLU A 397 26.84 -13.93 -29.68
N GLU A 398 25.60 -13.65 -29.27
CA GLU A 398 24.40 -14.24 -29.88
C GLU A 398 23.89 -13.52 -31.15
N VAL A 399 24.22 -12.24 -31.37
CA VAL A 399 23.70 -11.46 -32.52
C VAL A 399 24.39 -11.76 -33.86
N PHE A 400 25.49 -12.53 -33.89
CA PHE A 400 26.19 -12.86 -35.14
C PHE A 400 25.76 -14.16 -35.86
N ASN A 401 24.76 -14.90 -35.37
CA ASN A 401 24.50 -16.26 -35.87
C ASN A 401 23.07 -16.64 -36.25
N GLU A 402 22.18 -15.69 -36.53
CA GLU A 402 20.88 -16.03 -37.14
C GLU A 402 20.62 -15.30 -38.47
N SER A 403 20.59 -16.11 -39.52
CA SER A 403 20.23 -15.76 -40.90
C SER A 403 18.77 -15.31 -40.99
N VAL A 404 18.56 -14.12 -41.58
CA VAL A 404 17.28 -13.48 -41.87
C VAL A 404 16.40 -14.31 -42.83
N PRO A 405 15.14 -14.65 -42.49
CA PRO A 405 14.14 -15.11 -43.45
C PRO A 405 13.27 -13.95 -43.97
N ASP A 406 12.94 -13.98 -45.26
CA ASP A 406 12.17 -12.97 -45.99
C ASP A 406 10.74 -12.72 -45.45
N ASP A 407 10.37 -11.44 -45.33
CA ASP A 407 9.08 -10.92 -44.85
C ASP A 407 8.00 -10.90 -45.97
N PRO A 408 6.84 -11.57 -45.80
CA PRO A 408 5.78 -11.61 -46.82
C PRO A 408 4.66 -10.56 -46.65
N LEU A 409 4.81 -9.50 -45.84
CA LEU A 409 3.72 -8.56 -45.57
C LEU A 409 3.67 -7.27 -46.42
N ASN A 410 4.47 -7.17 -47.48
CA ASN A 410 4.51 -5.97 -48.32
C ASN A 410 3.52 -5.97 -49.51
N ASN A 411 2.25 -6.36 -49.29
CA ASN A 411 1.21 -6.28 -50.32
C ASN A 411 -0.19 -6.09 -49.72
N PHE A 412 -0.52 -4.87 -49.25
CA PHE A 412 -1.87 -4.31 -49.35
C PHE A 412 -1.80 -2.77 -49.29
N ILE A 413 -1.92 -2.16 -50.48
CA ILE A 413 -2.47 -0.81 -50.71
C ILE A 413 -3.99 -0.91 -50.67
#